data_AF-A0A7J8LY80-F1
#
_entry.id   AF-A0A7J8LY80-F1
#
_cell.length_a   1.000
_cell.length_b   1.000
_cell.length_c   1.000
_cell.angle_alpha   90.00
_cell.angle_beta   90.00
_cell.angle_gamma   90.00
#
_symmetry.space_group_name_H-M   'P 1'
#
loop_
_entity.id
_entity.type
_entity.pdbx_description
1 polymer ?
#
loop_
_entity_poly.entity_id
_entity_poly.type
_entity_poly.pdbx_seq_one_letter_code
_entity_poly.pdbx_strand_id
1 'polypeptide(L)' 'MRGGTSSVQFDPTSVTQLSWRPRAFIYKGFLSSEECDHLIILAKDKLEKSMVADDVSGQSIESEDRTSSGMFLEKAL' A
#
# COMPACT_ATOMS: atom_id res chain seq x y z
N MET A 1 8.98 -30.16 8.77
CA MET A 1 8.86 -28.69 8.68
C MET A 1 8.19 -28.37 7.35
N ARG A 2 6.95 -27.87 7.36
CA ARG A 2 6.22 -27.54 6.13
C ARG A 2 6.86 -26.29 5.53
N GLY A 3 7.66 -26.45 4.49
CA GLY A 3 7.98 -25.36 3.58
C GLY A 3 6.72 -25.03 2.80
N GLY A 4 5.93 -24.08 3.29
CA GLY A 4 4.79 -23.54 2.58
C GLY A 4 5.29 -22.50 1.59
N THR A 5 5.51 -22.90 0.35
CA THR A 5 5.50 -21.96 -0.77
C THR A 5 4.09 -21.39 -0.83
N SER A 6 3.86 -20.19 -0.29
CA SER A 6 2.60 -19.47 -0.45
C SER A 6 2.52 -18.92 -1.87
N SER A 7 2.33 -19.81 -2.85
CA SER A 7 1.82 -19.41 -4.14
C SER A 7 0.33 -19.11 -3.95
N VAL A 8 0.00 -17.95 -3.39
CA VAL A 8 -1.33 -17.39 -3.57
C VAL A 8 -1.45 -17.16 -5.06
N GLN A 9 -2.10 -18.11 -5.75
CA GLN A 9 -2.37 -18.00 -7.16
C GLN A 9 -3.33 -16.82 -7.32
N PHE A 10 -2.80 -15.70 -7.81
CA PHE A 10 -3.60 -14.58 -8.26
C PHE A 10 -4.66 -15.13 -9.22
N ASP A 11 -5.93 -15.13 -8.80
CA ASP A 11 -7.04 -15.54 -9.62
C ASP A 11 -7.50 -14.34 -10.45
N PRO A 12 -7.18 -14.27 -11.76
CA PRO A 12 -7.54 -13.14 -12.59
C PRO A 12 -9.07 -12.98 -12.76
N THR A 13 -9.86 -13.99 -12.39
CA THR A 13 -11.33 -13.94 -12.45
C THR A 13 -11.96 -13.25 -11.24
N SER A 14 -11.19 -13.03 -10.16
CA SER A 14 -11.63 -12.35 -8.93
C SER A 14 -11.68 -10.80 -9.06
N VAL A 15 -11.44 -10.28 -10.27
CA VAL A 15 -11.44 -8.85 -10.57
C VAL A 15 -12.85 -8.33 -10.83
N THR A 16 -13.20 -7.21 -10.20
CA THR A 16 -14.44 -6.48 -10.47
C THR A 16 -14.08 -5.15 -11.13
N GLN A 17 -14.55 -4.93 -12.35
CA GLN A 17 -14.40 -3.64 -13.02
C GLN A 17 -15.35 -2.60 -12.40
N LEU A 18 -14.83 -1.44 -12.02
CA LEU A 18 -15.61 -0.32 -11.48
C LEU A 18 -15.93 0.74 -12.54
N SER A 19 -14.94 1.11 -13.35
CA SER A 19 -15.09 2.14 -14.37
C SER A 19 -14.08 1.95 -15.50
N TRP A 20 -14.46 2.37 -16.70
CA TRP A 20 -13.56 2.49 -17.85
C TRP A 20 -12.96 3.89 -17.99
N ARG A 21 -13.60 4.92 -17.41
CA ARG A 21 -13.11 6.32 -17.37
C ARG A 21 -13.48 6.95 -16.01
N PRO A 22 -12.51 7.04 -15.06
CA PRO A 22 -11.15 6.51 -15.12
C PRO A 22 -11.13 4.97 -15.15
N ARG A 23 -10.05 4.35 -15.66
CA ARG A 23 -9.89 2.89 -15.61
C ARG A 23 -9.66 2.46 -14.15
N ALA A 24 -10.62 1.76 -13.56
CA ALA A 24 -10.57 1.34 -12.16
C ALA A 24 -11.14 -0.07 -11.98
N PHE A 25 -10.43 -0.92 -11.24
CA PHE A 25 -10.77 -2.33 -10.98
C PHE A 25 -10.47 -2.67 -9.51
N ILE A 26 -11.30 -3.50 -8.88
CA ILE A 26 -11.09 -4.05 -7.54
C ILE A 26 -10.67 -5.51 -7.67
N TYR A 27 -9.56 -5.89 -7.03
CA TYR A 27 -9.14 -7.27 -6.87
C TYR A 27 -9.50 -7.74 -5.45
N LYS A 28 -10.42 -8.69 -5.33
CA LYS A 28 -10.79 -9.26 -4.03
C LYS A 28 -9.76 -10.29 -3.61
N GLY A 29 -9.30 -10.21 -2.36
CA GLY A 29 -8.31 -11.15 -1.82
C GLY A 29 -6.94 -11.04 -2.47
N PHE A 30 -6.55 -9.84 -2.93
CA PHE A 30 -5.24 -9.62 -3.58
C PHE A 30 -4.06 -9.94 -2.65
N LEU A 31 -4.21 -9.64 -1.35
CA LEU A 31 -3.31 -10.06 -0.29
C LEU A 31 -4.09 -10.96 0.67
N SER A 32 -3.41 -11.98 1.19
CA SER A 32 -3.89 -12.73 2.35
C SER A 32 -3.89 -11.87 3.61
N SER A 33 -4.63 -12.30 4.64
CA SER A 33 -4.64 -11.61 5.93
C SER A 33 -3.25 -11.59 6.56
N GLU A 34 -2.51 -12.68 6.44
CA GLU A 34 -1.16 -12.83 6.97
C GLU A 34 -0.15 -11.88 6.31
N GLU A 35 -0.26 -11.68 4.99
CA GLU A 35 0.55 -10.69 4.27
C GLU A 35 0.21 -9.25 4.70
N CYS A 36 -1.08 -8.95 4.91
CA CYS A 36 -1.51 -7.65 5.41
C CYS A 36 -0.93 -7.36 6.79
N ASP A 37 -1.04 -8.31 7.73
CA ASP A 37 -0.51 -8.18 9.08
C ASP A 37 1.01 -8.00 9.08
N HIS A 38 1.71 -8.75 8.22
CA HIS A 38 3.16 -8.62 8.05
C HIS A 38 3.56 -7.20 7.61
N LEU A 39 2.86 -6.62 6.62
CA LEU A 39 3.12 -5.25 6.17
C LEU A 39 2.85 -4.21 7.27
N ILE A 40 1.79 -4.40 8.06
CA ILE A 40 1.47 -3.52 9.19
C ILE A 40 2.58 -3.58 10.24
N ILE A 41 3.03 -4.78 10.61
CA ILE A 41 4.10 -4.97 11.60
C ILE A 41 5.41 -4.32 11.13
N LEU A 42 5.77 -4.50 9.86
CA LEU A 42 6.96 -3.87 9.28
C LEU A 42 6.88 -2.34 9.31
N ALA A 43 5.69 -1.78 9.16
CA ALA A 43 5.50 -0.34 9.06
C ALA A 43 5.34 0.38 10.40
N LYS A 44 4.73 -0.28 11.39
CA LYS A 44 4.17 0.35 12.60
C LYS A 44 5.11 1.34 13.30
N ASP A 45 6.37 0.96 13.49
CA ASP A 45 7.34 1.76 14.27
C ASP A 45 8.11 2.78 13.41
N LYS A 46 7.81 2.85 12.12
CA LYS A 46 8.50 3.67 11.11
C LYS A 46 7.56 4.65 10.39
N LEU A 47 6.31 4.75 10.83
CA LEU A 47 5.33 5.66 10.24
C LEU A 47 5.63 7.10 10.66
N GLU A 48 5.89 7.96 9.69
CA GLU A 48 6.10 9.39 9.90
C GLU A 48 4.95 10.20 9.31
N LYS A 49 4.71 11.39 9.85
CA LYS A 49 3.64 12.28 9.37
C LYS A 49 3.93 12.63 7.91
N SER A 50 2.88 12.53 7.08
CA SER A 50 2.98 12.87 5.68
C SER A 50 3.26 14.35 5.46
N MET A 51 4.35 14.63 4.75
CA MET A 51 4.65 15.97 4.26
C MET A 51 4.24 16.11 2.79
N VAL A 52 3.93 17.32 2.35
CA VAL A 52 3.73 17.69 0.94
C VAL A 52 4.66 18.84 0.58
N ALA A 53 5.04 18.94 -0.68
CA ALA A 53 5.76 20.12 -1.15
C ALA A 53 4.78 21.29 -1.24
N ASP A 54 5.14 22.41 -0.64
CA ASP A 54 4.42 23.67 -0.80
C ASP A 54 4.54 24.15 -2.26
N ASP A 55 3.41 24.52 -2.88
CA ASP A 55 3.35 24.85 -4.30
C ASP A 55 4.16 26.09 -4.69
N VAL A 56 4.45 26.97 -3.73
CA VAL A 56 5.13 28.26 -3.96
C VAL A 56 6.63 28.17 -3.66
N SER A 57 6.98 27.57 -2.52
CA SER A 57 8.36 27.51 -2.01
C SER A 57 9.06 26.19 -2.29
N GLY A 58 8.31 25.13 -2.66
CA GLY A 58 8.81 23.77 -2.83
C GLY A 58 9.28 23.11 -1.53
N GLN A 59 9.06 23.75 -0.38
CA GLN A 59 9.47 23.23 0.92
C GLN A 59 8.52 22.13 1.40
N SER A 60 9.07 21.18 2.14
CA SER A 60 8.29 20.10 2.74
C SER A 60 7.50 20.64 3.93
N ILE A 61 6.18 20.80 3.77
CA ILE A 61 5.27 21.27 4.81
C ILE A 61 4.31 20.16 5.23
N GLU A 62 3.79 20.24 6.46
CA GLU A 62 2.72 19.35 6.89
C GLU A 62 1.46 19.61 6.06
N SER A 63 0.82 18.55 5.61
CA SER A 63 -0.39 18.65 4.78
C SER A 63 -1.65 18.60 5.65
N GLU A 64 -2.54 19.57 5.47
CA GLU A 64 -3.91 19.50 6.01
C GLU A 64 -4.79 18.52 5.22
N ASP A 65 -4.47 18.29 3.94
CA ASP A 65 -5.21 17.37 3.06
C ASP A 65 -4.76 15.91 3.22
N ARG A 66 -3.45 15.67 3.41
CA ARG A 66 -2.87 14.34 3.67
C ARG A 66 -2.47 14.19 5.13
N THR A 67 -3.46 13.96 5.98
CA THR A 67 -3.27 13.84 7.43
C THR A 67 -2.78 12.47 7.90
N SER A 68 -2.68 11.47 7.01
CA SER A 68 -2.18 10.13 7.32
C SER A 68 -0.67 10.10 7.57
N SER A 69 -0.19 9.11 8.32
CA SER A 69 1.26 8.79 8.40
C SER A 69 1.63 7.71 7.39
N GLY A 70 2.89 7.65 6.96
CA GLY A 70 3.36 6.68 5.98
C GLY A 70 4.84 6.33 6.15
N MET A 71 5.27 5.26 5.48
CA MET A 71 6.68 4.91 5.32
C MET A 71 6.94 4.30 3.94
N PHE A 72 8.22 4.25 3.55
CA PHE A 72 8.66 3.50 2.38
C PHE A 72 9.33 2.19 2.81
N LEU A 73 9.04 1.11 2.08
CA LEU A 73 9.77 -0.15 2.23
C LEU A 73 11.06 -0.09 1.39
N GLU A 74 12.17 -0.49 1.98
CA GLU A 74 13.42 -0.64 1.26
C GLU A 74 13.36 -1.87 0.33
N LYS A 75 14.06 -1.77 -0.81
CA LYS A 75 14.19 -2.90 -1.74
C LYS A 75 14.97 -4.02 -1.05
N ALA A 76 14.50 -5.26 -1.18
CA ALA A 76 15.26 -6.43 -0.75
C ALA A 76 16.60 -6.49 -1.50
N LEU A 77 17.70 -6.67 -0.76
CA LEU A 77 19.06 -6.85 -1.29
C LEU A 77 19.20 -8.20 -2.00
#